data_AF-A0A811QVX0-F1
#
_entry.id   AF-A0A811QVX0-F1
#
_cell.length_a   1.000
_cell.length_b   1.000
_cell.length_c   1.000
_cell.angle_alpha   90.00
_cell.angle_beta   90.00
_cell.angle_gamma   90.00
#
_symmetry.space_group_name_H-M   'P 1'
#
loop_
_entity.id
_entity.type
_entity.pdbx_description
1 polymer ?
#
loop_
_entity_poly.entity_id
_entity_poly.type
_entity_poly.pdbx_seq_one_letter_code
_entity_poly.pdbx_strand_id
1 'polypeptide(L)'
;MAVDEAAAAAKGKSLGAADPRLQGISDAIRVVPTSPSQDAVDMFVERYRGMGIAAVAGIEARGFIFGPAIALAIGAKFIPLRKPKKLPGEVFSESYVLEYGMDCLEMHVGAIEPGERVVVVDDLVATGGTLSAAIRLLG
;
A
#
# COMPACT_ATOMS: atom_id res chain seq x y z
N MET A 1 53.74 -27.37 -1.54
CA MET A 1 53.51 -27.66 -2.97
C MET A 1 52.02 -27.42 -3.22
N ALA A 2 51.54 -26.35 -3.87
CA ALA A 2 52.15 -25.51 -4.93
C ALA A 2 52.61 -26.40 -6.11
N VAL A 3 52.28 -26.21 -7.40
CA VAL A 3 51.63 -25.12 -8.19
C VAL A 3 51.16 -25.73 -9.55
N ASP A 4 50.39 -25.12 -10.47
CA ASP A 4 49.84 -23.74 -10.60
C ASP A 4 48.54 -23.62 -11.46
N GLU A 5 48.11 -22.37 -11.66
CA GLU A 5 47.26 -21.74 -12.71
C GLU A 5 46.69 -22.53 -13.92
N ALA A 6 45.44 -22.18 -14.28
CA ALA A 6 45.03 -21.95 -15.67
C ALA A 6 43.93 -20.87 -15.76
N ALA A 7 44.30 -19.60 -15.72
CA ALA A 7 43.38 -18.48 -15.91
C ALA A 7 43.00 -18.32 -17.39
N ALA A 8 41.71 -18.44 -17.72
CA ALA A 8 41.17 -18.15 -19.05
C ALA A 8 40.39 -16.83 -19.04
N ALA A 9 40.89 -15.83 -19.78
CA ALA A 9 40.48 -14.45 -19.64
C ALA A 9 39.04 -14.14 -20.16
N ALA A 10 38.13 -13.83 -19.23
CA ALA A 10 37.01 -12.94 -19.53
C ALA A 10 37.53 -11.49 -19.57
N LYS A 11 37.87 -10.99 -20.76
CA LYS A 11 38.31 -9.58 -20.94
C LYS A 11 37.28 -8.65 -20.31
N GLY A 12 37.67 -7.94 -19.25
CA GLY A 12 36.88 -6.84 -18.72
C GLY A 12 36.67 -5.82 -19.83
N LYS A 13 35.40 -5.59 -20.21
CA LYS A 13 35.06 -4.36 -20.93
C LYS A 13 35.43 -3.21 -20.00
N SER A 14 36.38 -2.38 -20.42
CA SER A 14 36.51 -1.06 -19.83
C SER A 14 35.15 -0.39 -19.92
N LEU A 15 34.57 -0.01 -18.78
CA LEU A 15 33.48 0.94 -18.80
C LEU A 15 34.07 2.22 -19.40
N GLY A 16 33.68 2.52 -20.63
CA GLY A 16 34.01 3.81 -21.25
C GLY A 16 33.52 4.93 -20.33
N ALA A 17 34.25 6.05 -20.31
CA ALA A 17 33.89 7.20 -19.50
C ALA A 17 32.39 7.51 -19.66
N ALA A 18 31.67 7.62 -18.54
CA ALA A 18 30.23 7.83 -18.54
C ALA A 18 29.88 9.06 -19.40
N ASP A 19 28.90 8.92 -20.30
CA ASP A 19 28.52 10.02 -21.19
C ASP A 19 28.07 11.22 -20.31
N PRO A 20 28.71 12.40 -20.41
CA PRO A 20 28.33 13.57 -19.63
C PRO A 20 26.86 13.97 -19.81
N ARG A 21 26.24 13.61 -20.93
CA ARG A 21 24.80 13.81 -21.18
C ARG A 21 23.91 12.88 -20.36
N LEU A 22 24.36 11.65 -20.11
CA LEU A 22 23.68 10.71 -19.22
C LEU A 22 23.89 11.07 -17.76
N GLN A 23 25.04 11.65 -17.40
CA GLN A 23 25.29 12.12 -16.03
C GLN A 23 24.23 13.15 -15.59
N GLY A 24 23.94 14.15 -16.42
CA GLY A 24 22.88 15.13 -16.12
C GLY A 24 21.47 14.53 -15.99
N ILE A 25 21.20 13.38 -16.62
CA ILE A 25 19.93 12.64 -16.44
C ILE A 25 19.95 11.88 -15.12
N SER A 26 21.05 11.20 -14.77
CA SER A 26 21.21 10.53 -13.47
C SER A 26 21.14 11.51 -12.29
N ASP A 27 21.76 12.68 -12.42
CA ASP A 27 21.76 13.72 -11.38
C ASP A 27 20.37 14.35 -11.19
N ALA A 28 19.57 14.43 -12.27
CA ALA A 28 18.18 14.87 -12.23
C ALA A 28 17.22 13.80 -11.68
N ILE A 29 17.47 12.51 -11.97
CA ILE A 29 16.75 11.38 -11.37
C ILE A 29 17.39 11.08 -10.01
N ARG A 30 17.22 12.01 -9.07
CA ARG A 30 17.62 11.80 -7.68
C ARG A 30 16.67 10.78 -7.04
N VAL A 31 17.06 9.50 -7.09
CA VAL A 31 16.42 8.43 -6.32
C VAL A 31 16.59 8.76 -4.84
N VAL A 32 15.54 9.31 -4.22
CA VAL A 32 15.50 9.50 -2.77
C VAL A 32 15.26 8.11 -2.17
N PRO A 33 16.19 7.55 -1.38
CA PRO A 33 16.13 6.14 -0.96
C PRO A 33 14.99 5.85 0.01
N THR A 34 14.51 6.87 0.73
CA THR A 34 13.28 6.86 1.51
C THR A 34 12.47 8.11 1.18
N SER A 35 11.18 7.94 0.88
CA SER A 35 10.23 9.05 0.79
C SER A 35 9.47 9.18 2.10
N PRO A 36 8.92 10.36 2.47
CA PRO A 36 8.10 10.48 3.68
C PRO A 36 6.90 9.52 3.70
N SER A 37 6.37 9.14 2.53
CA SER A 37 5.33 8.12 2.38
C SER A 37 5.82 6.72 2.75
N GLN A 38 7.10 6.42 2.54
CA GLN A 38 7.69 5.13 2.87
C GLN A 38 7.92 5.02 4.38
N ASP A 39 8.49 6.04 5.02
CA ASP A 39 8.64 6.08 6.49
C ASP A 39 7.28 5.91 7.20
N ALA A 40 6.22 6.54 6.66
CA ALA A 40 4.85 6.37 7.16
C ALA A 40 4.31 4.94 6.99
N VAL A 41 4.53 4.30 5.84
CA VAL A 41 4.16 2.89 5.61
C VAL A 41 4.94 1.98 6.56
N ASP A 42 6.24 2.17 6.71
CA ASP A 42 7.11 1.36 7.56
C ASP A 42 6.68 1.43 9.03
N MET A 43 6.22 2.59 9.53
CA MET A 43 5.61 2.72 10.86
C MET A 43 4.35 1.85 11.04
N PHE A 44 3.47 1.79 10.03
CA PHE A 44 2.29 0.92 10.09
C PHE A 44 2.67 -0.56 9.96
N VAL A 45 3.61 -0.89 9.09
CA VAL A 45 4.08 -2.26 8.88
C VAL A 45 4.71 -2.80 10.16
N GLU A 46 5.61 -2.06 10.81
CA GLU A 46 6.23 -2.49 12.05
C GLU A 46 5.21 -2.62 13.19
N ARG A 47 4.18 -1.76 13.22
CA ARG A 47 3.08 -1.87 14.19
C ARG A 47 2.25 -3.14 14.01
N TYR A 48 1.95 -3.57 12.77
CA TYR A 48 0.98 -4.63 12.48
C TYR A 48 1.59 -5.98 12.07
N ARG A 49 2.90 -6.03 11.79
CA ARG A 49 3.62 -7.27 11.46
C ARG A 49 3.47 -8.30 12.59
N GLY A 50 3.16 -9.55 12.22
CA GLY A 50 2.95 -10.64 13.19
C GLY A 50 1.63 -10.56 13.97
N MET A 51 0.85 -9.47 13.91
CA MET A 51 -0.45 -9.35 14.58
C MET A 51 -1.58 -10.16 13.91
N GLY A 52 -1.28 -11.00 12.91
CA GLY A 52 -2.28 -11.80 12.17
C GLY A 52 -3.43 -10.95 11.62
N ILE A 53 -3.10 -9.81 11.02
CA ILE A 53 -4.05 -9.00 10.27
C ILE A 53 -4.33 -9.72 8.94
N ALA A 54 -5.58 -10.07 8.70
CA ALA A 54 -5.99 -10.77 7.49
C ALA A 54 -6.18 -9.80 6.32
N ALA A 55 -6.70 -8.59 6.60
CA ALA A 55 -6.96 -7.58 5.59
C ALA A 55 -6.62 -6.15 6.03
N VAL A 56 -6.32 -5.30 5.05
CA VAL A 56 -6.28 -3.84 5.21
C VAL A 56 -7.38 -3.24 4.34
N ALA A 57 -8.35 -2.59 4.97
CA ALA A 57 -9.45 -1.92 4.30
C ALA A 57 -9.13 -0.43 4.10
N GLY A 58 -8.92 -0.01 2.86
CA GLY A 58 -8.71 1.41 2.54
C GLY A 58 -10.03 2.13 2.31
N ILE A 59 -10.18 3.35 2.83
CA ILE A 59 -11.29 4.24 2.48
C ILE A 59 -10.90 5.08 1.24
N GLU A 60 -11.78 5.14 0.23
CA GLU A 60 -11.42 5.84 -1.01
C GLU A 60 -11.35 7.38 -0.85
N ALA A 61 -10.52 8.09 -1.59
CA ALA A 61 -9.41 7.59 -2.41
C ALA A 61 -8.06 7.66 -1.67
N ARG A 62 -7.99 8.36 -0.52
CA ARG A 62 -6.73 8.74 0.12
C ARG A 62 -6.16 7.62 0.98
N GLY A 63 -7.01 6.80 1.61
CA GLY A 63 -6.60 5.53 2.22
C GLY A 63 -5.93 4.56 1.24
N PHE A 64 -6.15 4.70 -0.08
CA PHE A 64 -5.51 3.85 -1.10
C PHE A 64 -4.04 4.22 -1.36
N ILE A 65 -3.57 5.37 -0.87
CA ILE A 65 -2.16 5.77 -1.00
C ILE A 65 -1.27 4.87 -0.13
N PHE A 66 -1.76 4.47 1.05
CA PHE A 66 -1.00 3.69 2.03
C PHE A 66 -1.50 2.25 2.17
N GLY A 67 -2.83 2.03 2.14
CA GLY A 67 -3.45 0.74 2.44
C GLY A 67 -2.90 -0.45 1.65
N PRO A 68 -2.76 -0.39 0.31
CA PRO A 68 -2.22 -1.49 -0.49
C PRO A 68 -0.75 -1.79 -0.17
N ALA A 69 0.07 -0.77 0.11
CA ALA A 69 1.48 -0.94 0.47
C ALA A 69 1.63 -1.61 1.84
N ILE A 70 0.83 -1.18 2.82
CA ILE A 70 0.77 -1.81 4.15
C ILE A 70 0.30 -3.26 4.04
N ALA A 71 -0.78 -3.53 3.29
CA ALA A 71 -1.33 -4.87 3.08
C ALA A 71 -0.27 -5.84 2.51
N LEU A 72 0.39 -5.43 1.42
CA LEU A 72 1.45 -6.20 0.77
C LEU A 72 2.61 -6.49 1.73
N ALA A 73 3.05 -5.50 2.50
CA ALA A 73 4.20 -5.62 3.40
C ALA A 73 3.94 -6.44 4.67
N ILE A 74 2.67 -6.62 5.09
CA ILE A 74 2.29 -7.50 6.21
C ILE A 74 1.72 -8.86 5.77
N GLY A 75 1.56 -9.10 4.45
CA GLY A 75 1.00 -10.35 3.92
C GLY A 75 -0.52 -10.46 4.00
N ALA A 76 -1.23 -9.33 4.04
CA ALA A 76 -2.69 -9.24 4.13
C ALA A 76 -3.33 -8.94 2.76
N LYS A 77 -4.62 -9.27 2.59
CA LYS A 77 -5.40 -8.80 1.42
C LYS A 77 -5.73 -7.31 1.54
N PHE A 78 -5.79 -6.60 0.41
CA PHE A 78 -6.28 -5.22 0.39
C PHE A 78 -7.77 -5.19 0.00
N ILE A 79 -8.58 -4.43 0.74
CA ILE A 79 -10.02 -4.29 0.50
C ILE A 79 -10.33 -2.81 0.21
N PRO A 80 -10.81 -2.46 -0.99
CA PRO A 80 -11.25 -1.09 -1.30
C PRO A 80 -12.67 -0.84 -0.78
N LEU A 81 -12.82 0.10 0.16
CA LEU A 81 -14.12 0.67 0.55
C LEU A 81 -14.37 1.93 -0.29
N ARG A 82 -15.46 1.95 -1.08
CA ARG A 82 -15.69 2.98 -2.11
C ARG A 82 -17.05 3.65 -1.99
N LYS A 83 -17.23 4.83 -2.60
CA LYS A 83 -18.57 5.42 -2.76
C LYS A 83 -19.42 4.59 -3.74
N PRO A 84 -20.75 4.79 -3.77
CA PRO A 84 -21.63 3.95 -4.55
C PRO A 84 -21.32 3.84 -6.04
N LYS A 85 -21.55 2.64 -6.59
CA LYS A 85 -21.41 2.31 -8.03
C LYS A 85 -19.96 2.38 -8.54
N LYS A 86 -18.98 2.19 -7.64
CA LYS A 86 -17.54 2.21 -7.95
C LYS A 86 -16.89 0.82 -7.90
N LEU A 87 -17.60 -0.18 -7.38
CA LEU A 87 -17.23 -1.58 -7.40
C LEU A 87 -18.14 -2.34 -8.39
N PRO A 88 -17.64 -3.35 -9.12
CA PRO A 88 -18.48 -4.23 -9.94
C PRO A 88 -19.21 -5.27 -9.07
N GLY A 89 -20.16 -6.01 -9.65
CA GLY A 89 -20.78 -7.18 -8.99
C GLY A 89 -21.60 -6.82 -7.74
N GLU A 90 -21.67 -7.77 -6.80
CA GLU A 90 -22.45 -7.62 -5.56
C GLU A 90 -21.63 -6.93 -4.46
N VAL A 91 -22.30 -6.03 -3.72
CA VAL A 91 -21.73 -5.22 -2.65
C VAL A 91 -22.65 -5.14 -1.44
N PHE A 92 -22.07 -5.03 -0.26
CA PHE A 92 -22.72 -4.45 0.91
C PHE A 92 -22.60 -2.93 0.87
N SER A 93 -23.52 -2.22 1.54
CA SER A 93 -23.58 -0.75 1.54
C SER A 93 -23.91 -0.23 2.94
N GLU A 94 -23.11 0.71 3.45
CA GLU A 94 -23.30 1.36 4.75
C GLU A 94 -23.42 2.88 4.58
N SER A 95 -24.58 3.42 4.92
CA SER A 95 -24.85 4.87 4.86
C SER A 95 -24.46 5.56 6.17
N TYR A 96 -24.04 6.82 6.08
CA TYR A 96 -23.71 7.65 7.23
C TYR A 96 -24.09 9.12 7.02
N VAL A 97 -24.28 9.82 8.13
CA VAL A 97 -24.73 11.21 8.18
C VAL A 97 -23.51 12.14 8.12
N LEU A 98 -23.62 13.19 7.32
CA LEU A 98 -22.71 14.33 7.26
C LEU A 98 -23.33 15.53 7.98
N GLU A 99 -22.57 16.61 8.19
CA GLU A 99 -23.13 17.88 8.67
C GLU A 99 -24.26 18.40 7.76
N TYR A 100 -24.11 18.18 6.45
CA TYR A 100 -25.11 18.49 5.44
C TYR A 100 -25.36 17.28 4.53
N GLY A 101 -26.32 16.43 4.92
CA GLY A 101 -26.81 15.31 4.12
C GLY A 101 -26.29 13.94 4.55
N MET A 102 -26.22 13.01 3.60
CA MET A 102 -25.78 11.63 3.82
C MET A 102 -24.85 11.18 2.69
N ASP A 103 -23.97 10.24 3.01
CA ASP A 103 -23.07 9.58 2.07
C ASP A 103 -23.04 8.08 2.38
N CYS A 104 -22.37 7.28 1.54
CA CYS A 104 -22.39 5.82 1.65
C CYS A 104 -21.04 5.21 1.28
N LEU A 105 -20.69 4.09 1.92
CA LEU A 105 -19.57 3.22 1.56
C LEU A 105 -20.08 1.85 1.10
N GLU A 106 -19.45 1.34 0.04
CA GLU A 106 -19.64 0.01 -0.53
C GLU A 106 -18.39 -0.85 -0.37
N MET A 107 -18.60 -2.16 -0.17
CA MET A 107 -17.58 -3.21 -0.12
C MET A 107 -18.12 -4.45 -0.83
N HIS A 108 -17.27 -5.18 -1.55
CA HIS A 108 -17.69 -6.45 -2.15
C HIS A 108 -18.19 -7.47 -1.11
N VAL A 109 -19.25 -8.19 -1.45
CA VAL A 109 -19.71 -9.36 -0.68
C VAL A 109 -18.59 -10.41 -0.68
N GLY A 110 -18.29 -10.99 0.48
CA GLY A 110 -17.20 -11.96 0.66
C GLY A 110 -15.79 -11.37 0.67
N ALA A 111 -15.63 -10.04 0.74
CA ALA A 111 -14.31 -9.43 0.92
C ALA A 111 -13.62 -9.83 2.24
N ILE A 112 -14.42 -10.13 3.28
CA ILE A 112 -13.99 -10.62 4.59
C ILE A 112 -14.70 -11.92 4.98
N GLU A 113 -14.07 -12.69 5.87
CA GLU A 113 -14.64 -13.84 6.56
C GLU A 113 -14.84 -13.54 8.06
N PRO A 114 -15.86 -14.11 8.73
CA PRO A 114 -16.09 -13.89 10.16
C PRO A 114 -14.87 -14.23 11.02
N GLY A 115 -14.43 -13.28 11.85
CA GLY A 115 -13.27 -13.44 12.74
C GLY A 115 -11.93 -13.01 12.14
N GLU A 116 -11.89 -12.61 10.87
CA GLU A 116 -10.71 -11.95 10.29
C GLU A 116 -10.43 -10.61 10.97
N ARG A 117 -9.17 -10.36 11.34
CA ARG A 117 -8.75 -9.03 11.82
C ARG A 117 -8.46 -8.11 10.65
N VAL A 118 -9.12 -6.96 10.64
CA VAL A 118 -9.00 -5.94 9.59
C VAL A 118 -8.46 -4.63 10.17
N VAL A 119 -7.53 -3.99 9.46
CA VAL A 119 -7.08 -2.61 9.75
C VAL A 119 -7.74 -1.67 8.76
N VAL A 120 -8.49 -0.68 9.24
CA VAL A 120 -9.06 0.38 8.39
C VAL A 120 -8.05 1.52 8.25
N VAL A 121 -7.84 1.98 7.02
CA VAL A 121 -6.86 3.04 6.67
C VAL A 121 -7.54 4.17 5.89
N ASP A 122 -7.36 5.39 6.38
CA ASP A 122 -7.62 6.65 5.66
C ASP A 122 -6.48 7.63 6.00
N ASP A 123 -6.36 8.74 5.27
CA ASP A 123 -5.28 9.71 5.50
C ASP A 123 -5.49 10.59 6.74
N LEU A 124 -6.75 10.89 7.09
CA LEU A 124 -7.12 11.64 8.28
C LEU A 124 -8.51 11.28 8.79
N VAL A 125 -8.69 11.27 10.12
CA VAL A 125 -10.01 11.12 10.75
C VAL A 125 -10.51 12.49 11.18
N ALA A 126 -11.63 12.94 10.61
CA ALA A 126 -12.31 14.18 10.98
C ALA A 126 -13.39 13.91 12.05
N THR A 127 -14.67 13.81 11.64
CA THR A 127 -15.79 13.51 12.55
C THR A 127 -15.92 12.03 12.91
N GLY A 128 -15.15 11.14 12.26
CA GLY A 128 -15.24 9.68 12.43
C GLY A 128 -16.48 9.03 11.80
N GLY A 129 -17.36 9.77 11.11
CA GLY A 129 -18.56 9.22 10.47
C GLY A 129 -18.25 8.14 9.43
N THR A 130 -17.33 8.45 8.50
CA THR A 130 -16.85 7.53 7.45
C THR A 130 -16.17 6.29 8.02
N LEU A 131 -15.34 6.46 9.07
CA LEU A 131 -14.68 5.36 9.77
C LEU A 131 -15.68 4.45 10.50
N SER A 132 -16.70 5.05 11.14
CA SER A 132 -17.79 4.29 11.78
C SER A 132 -18.61 3.49 10.77
N ALA A 133 -18.83 4.02 9.56
CA ALA A 133 -19.48 3.28 8.48
C ALA A 133 -18.60 2.14 7.97
N ALA A 134 -17.31 2.38 7.77
CA ALA A 134 -16.34 1.34 7.40
C ALA A 134 -16.30 0.19 8.43
N ILE A 135 -16.33 0.49 9.73
CA ILE A 135 -16.37 -0.53 10.80
C ILE A 135 -17.65 -1.37 10.70
N ARG A 136 -18.83 -0.76 10.60
CA ARG A 136 -20.10 -1.51 10.46
C ARG A 136 -20.15 -2.37 9.19
N LEU A 137 -19.57 -1.88 8.10
CA LEU A 137 -19.48 -2.60 6.83
C LEU A 137 -18.57 -3.83 6.92
N LEU A 138 -17.64 -3.85 7.89
CA LEU A 138 -16.69 -4.93 8.16
C LEU A 138 -17.14 -5.90 9.28
N GLY A 139 -18.36 -5.74 9.83
CA GLY A 139 -18.95 -6.66 10.83
C GLY A 139 -18.42 -6.51 12.25
#